data_AF-A0A660XJA0-F1
#
_entry.id   AF-A0A660XJA0-F1
#
_cell.length_a   1.000
_cell.length_b   1.000
_cell.length_c   1.000
_cell.angle_alpha   90.00
_cell.angle_beta   90.00
_cell.angle_gamma   90.00
#
_symmetry.space_group_name_H-M   'P 1'
#
loop_
_entity.id
_entity.type
_entity.pdbx_description
1 polymer ?
#
loop_
_entity_poly.entity_id
_entity_poly.type
_entity_poly.pdbx_seq_one_letter_code
_entity_poly.pdbx_strand_id
1 'polypeptide(L)'
;MDHREDFDRYLASRTGRFIEGVQVIERKHPLDKKSNRYKYGIEIETGVEIENNLYKRLAVDIIFRSPQLEQLEFKGRYILERLFTTFLQGGLKAFTLNAKILPNVLREKLKHIDENDYVAVARMICDYFSEQTDISLPKIYKRLFDPDYGTFYDIV
;
A
#
# COMPACT_ATOMS: atom_id res chain seq x y z
N MET A 1 -14.95 32.98 -8.61
CA MET A 1 -15.24 31.76 -9.39
C MET A 1 -14.15 31.44 -10.42
N ASP A 2 -13.21 32.35 -10.70
CA ASP A 2 -12.22 32.26 -11.79
C ASP A 2 -11.00 31.35 -11.48
N HIS A 3 -10.50 31.37 -10.24
CA HIS A 3 -9.23 30.71 -9.87
C HIS A 3 -9.19 29.18 -10.03
N ARG A 4 -10.35 28.52 -10.05
CA ARG A 4 -10.41 27.05 -10.17
C ARG A 4 -10.21 26.61 -11.61
N GLU A 5 -10.86 27.29 -12.55
CA GLU A 5 -10.73 26.99 -13.98
C GLU A 5 -9.32 27.29 -14.50
N ASP A 6 -8.71 28.39 -14.02
CA ASP A 6 -7.32 28.71 -14.33
C ASP A 6 -6.35 27.64 -13.80
N PHE A 7 -6.59 27.15 -12.59
CA PHE A 7 -5.78 26.09 -12.01
C PHE A 7 -5.94 24.76 -12.75
N ASP A 8 -7.15 24.39 -13.13
CA ASP A 8 -7.41 23.17 -13.91
C ASP A 8 -6.75 23.25 -15.30
N ARG A 9 -6.79 24.42 -15.95
CA ARG A 9 -6.08 24.66 -17.22
C ARG A 9 -4.57 24.58 -17.05
N TYR A 10 -4.05 25.15 -15.97
CA TYR A 10 -2.64 25.02 -15.62
C TYR A 10 -2.26 23.55 -15.45
N LEU A 11 -3.01 22.78 -14.65
CA LEU A 11 -2.76 21.35 -14.45
C LEU A 11 -2.75 20.57 -15.76
N ALA A 12 -3.73 20.79 -16.63
CA ALA A 12 -3.81 20.10 -17.92
C ALA A 12 -2.58 20.41 -18.80
N SER A 13 -2.19 21.68 -18.90
CA SER A 13 -0.99 22.11 -19.63
C SER A 13 0.29 21.49 -19.03
N ARG A 14 0.40 21.48 -17.70
CA ARG A 14 1.53 20.88 -16.99
C ARG A 14 1.62 19.37 -17.19
N THR A 15 0.49 18.66 -17.18
CA THR A 15 0.43 17.22 -17.49
C THR A 15 0.89 16.95 -18.92
N GLY A 16 0.43 17.73 -19.90
CA GLY A 16 0.88 17.61 -21.29
C GLY A 16 2.39 17.74 -21.41
N ARG A 17 2.98 18.79 -20.82
CA ARG A 17 4.43 18.99 -20.80
C ARG A 17 5.19 17.82 -20.18
N PHE A 18 4.68 17.22 -19.10
CA PHE A 18 5.34 16.08 -18.45
C PHE A 18 5.24 14.79 -19.25
N ILE A 19 4.20 14.62 -20.08
CA ILE A 19 4.09 13.49 -21.00
C ILE A 19 4.99 13.69 -22.21
N GLU A 20 5.02 14.89 -22.78
CA GLU A 20 5.82 15.23 -23.96
C GLU A 20 7.32 15.27 -23.68
N GLY A 21 7.73 15.62 -22.46
CA GLY A 21 9.13 15.63 -22.03
C GLY A 21 9.73 14.24 -21.73
N VAL A 22 9.09 13.17 -22.21
CA VAL A 22 9.48 11.78 -21.96
C VAL A 22 9.67 11.07 -23.29
N GLN A 23 10.83 10.45 -23.48
CA GLN A 23 11.15 9.68 -24.68
C GLN A 23 11.55 8.25 -24.37
N VAL A 24 11.12 7.32 -25.24
CA VAL A 24 11.56 5.93 -25.17
C VAL A 24 12.91 5.82 -25.88
N ILE A 25 13.91 5.30 -25.18
CA ILE A 25 15.26 5.10 -25.70
C ILE A 25 15.61 3.61 -25.71
N GLU A 26 16.50 3.21 -26.60
CA GLU A 26 17.15 1.90 -26.50
C GLU A 26 18.29 1.96 -25.47
N ARG A 27 18.32 0.98 -24.56
CA ARG A 27 19.34 0.81 -23.54
C ARG A 27 20.19 -0.41 -23.88
N LYS A 28 21.51 -0.29 -23.68
CA LYS A 28 22.40 -1.45 -23.70
C LYS A 28 22.27 -2.18 -22.36
N HIS A 29 21.78 -3.41 -22.39
CA HIS A 29 21.64 -4.25 -21.20
C HIS A 29 22.01 -5.70 -21.55
N PRO A 30 22.65 -6.49 -20.68
CA PRO A 30 23.01 -7.89 -20.98
C PRO A 30 21.86 -8.81 -21.43
N LEU A 31 20.62 -8.36 -21.22
CA LEU A 31 19.39 -9.08 -21.55
C LEU A 31 18.56 -8.36 -22.64
N ASP A 32 19.08 -7.32 -23.28
CA ASP A 32 18.39 -6.55 -24.32
C ASP A 32 17.95 -7.41 -25.51
N LYS A 33 18.77 -8.40 -25.90
CA LYS A 33 18.45 -9.41 -26.93
C LYS A 33 17.41 -10.44 -26.47
N LYS A 34 17.16 -10.57 -25.16
CA LYS A 34 16.26 -11.58 -24.59
C LYS A 34 14.87 -11.02 -24.27
N SER A 35 14.73 -9.73 -24.02
CA SER A 35 13.42 -9.12 -23.74
C SER A 35 13.41 -7.60 -23.96
N ASN A 36 12.32 -7.13 -24.55
CA ASN A 36 12.05 -5.70 -24.75
C ASN A 36 12.03 -4.90 -23.43
N ARG A 37 11.72 -5.55 -22.30
CA ARG A 37 11.78 -4.92 -20.96
C ARG A 37 13.17 -4.37 -20.63
N TYR A 38 14.21 -5.02 -21.12
CA TYR A 38 15.60 -4.62 -20.89
C TYR A 38 16.19 -3.83 -22.06
N LYS A 39 15.61 -3.99 -23.25
CA LYS A 39 16.03 -3.26 -24.45
C LYS A 39 15.61 -1.79 -24.42
N TYR A 40 14.43 -1.49 -23.87
CA TYR A 40 13.89 -0.14 -23.87
C TYR A 40 13.91 0.50 -22.49
N GLY A 41 14.04 1.82 -22.50
CA GLY A 41 14.07 2.67 -21.36
C GLY A 41 13.30 3.95 -21.58
N ILE A 42 13.20 4.73 -20.52
CA ILE A 42 12.66 6.08 -20.57
C ILE A 42 13.79 7.05 -20.24
N GLU A 43 13.93 8.09 -21.06
CA GLU A 43 14.71 9.29 -20.77
C GLU A 43 13.73 10.46 -20.58
N ILE A 44 13.99 11.29 -19.56
CA ILE A 44 13.14 12.42 -19.19
C ILE A 44 13.96 13.69 -19.43
N GLU A 45 13.36 14.69 -20.06
CA GLU A 45 13.98 15.99 -20.24
C GLU A 45 14.40 16.58 -18.88
N THR A 46 15.64 17.06 -18.78
CA THR A 46 16.21 17.59 -17.52
C THR A 46 15.34 18.68 -16.89
N GLY A 47 14.76 19.58 -17.69
CA GLY A 47 13.88 20.64 -17.19
C GLY A 47 12.60 20.09 -16.53
N VAL A 48 12.01 19.06 -17.14
CA VAL A 48 10.83 18.36 -16.60
C VAL A 48 11.18 17.61 -15.32
N GLU A 49 12.33 16.96 -15.27
CA GLU A 49 12.79 16.25 -14.07
C GLU A 49 13.01 17.19 -12.89
N ILE A 50 13.70 18.32 -13.09
CA ILE A 50 13.94 19.33 -12.04
C ILE A 50 12.62 19.84 -11.47
N GLU A 51 11.66 20.16 -12.34
CA GLU A 51 10.37 20.69 -11.92
C GLU A 51 9.51 19.64 -11.20
N ASN A 52 9.46 18.40 -11.70
CA ASN A 52 8.80 17.29 -11.02
C ASN A 52 9.40 17.05 -9.61
N ASN A 53 10.72 17.13 -9.49
CA ASN A 53 11.41 17.01 -8.21
C ASN A 53 11.10 18.16 -7.26
N LEU A 54 10.89 19.38 -7.77
CA LEU A 54 10.39 20.49 -6.97
C LEU A 54 8.97 20.20 -6.43
N TYR A 55 8.04 19.76 -7.28
CA TYR A 55 6.68 19.42 -6.84
C TYR A 55 6.65 18.29 -5.81
N LYS A 56 7.46 17.25 -5.99
CA LYS A 56 7.57 16.17 -4.99
C LYS A 56 8.05 16.69 -3.65
N ARG A 57 9.05 17.59 -3.62
CA ARG A 57 9.52 18.22 -2.38
C ARG A 57 8.43 19.06 -1.72
N LEU A 58 7.74 19.91 -2.49
CA LEU A 58 6.63 20.71 -1.99
C LEU A 58 5.50 19.83 -1.42
N ALA A 59 5.14 18.75 -2.11
CA ALA A 59 4.14 17.81 -1.61
C ALA A 59 4.59 17.16 -0.29
N VAL A 60 5.87 16.79 -0.16
CA VAL A 60 6.41 16.25 1.09
C VAL A 60 6.32 17.27 2.22
N ASP A 61 6.82 18.47 1.98
CA ASP A 61 6.95 19.48 3.03
C ASP A 61 5.59 20.06 3.46
N ILE A 62 4.62 20.14 2.55
CA ILE A 62 3.31 20.76 2.81
C ILE A 62 2.24 19.72 3.18
N ILE A 63 2.21 18.59 2.47
CA ILE A 63 1.12 17.61 2.58
C ILE A 63 1.55 16.42 3.43
N PHE A 64 2.66 15.76 3.08
CA PHE A 64 3.01 14.49 3.71
C PHE A 64 3.52 14.64 5.15
N ARG A 65 4.14 15.78 5.49
CA ARG A 65 4.54 16.15 6.86
C ARG A 65 3.44 16.86 7.65
N SER A 66 2.20 16.85 7.17
CA SER A 66 1.09 17.43 7.92
C SER A 66 0.77 16.54 9.14
N PRO A 67 0.50 17.13 10.33
CA PRO A 67 0.16 16.35 11.53
C PRO A 67 -1.04 15.41 11.32
N GLN A 68 -2.00 15.80 10.49
CA GLN A 68 -3.19 15.00 10.18
C GLN A 68 -2.82 13.72 9.44
N LEU A 69 -1.91 13.80 8.46
CA LEU A 69 -1.47 12.63 7.72
C LEU A 69 -0.59 11.72 8.59
N GLU A 70 0.34 12.29 9.37
CA GLU A 70 1.17 11.52 10.29
C GLU A 70 0.33 10.77 11.34
N GLN A 71 -0.74 11.39 11.86
CA GLN A 71 -1.69 10.72 12.75
C GLN A 71 -2.44 9.58 12.05
N LEU A 72 -2.79 9.76 10.78
CA LEU A 72 -3.44 8.71 10.00
C LEU A 72 -2.49 7.52 9.78
N GLU A 73 -1.23 7.79 9.41
CA GLU A 73 -0.19 6.77 9.26
C GLU A 73 0.09 6.03 10.57
N PHE A 74 0.17 6.75 11.69
CA PHE A 74 0.33 6.15 13.01
C PHE A 74 -0.81 5.17 13.33
N LYS A 75 -2.06 5.60 13.11
CA LYS A 75 -3.24 4.75 13.33
C LYS A 75 -3.23 3.52 12.42
N GLY A 76 -2.91 3.69 11.14
CA GLY A 76 -2.81 2.59 10.18
C GLY A 76 -1.79 1.54 10.59
N ARG A 77 -0.57 1.99 10.96
CA ARG A 77 0.50 1.11 11.46
C ARG A 77 0.07 0.37 12.73
N TYR A 78 -0.50 1.10 13.69
CA TYR A 78 -0.99 0.52 14.94
C TYR A 78 -2.04 -0.57 14.70
N ILE A 79 -3.02 -0.32 13.83
CA ILE A 79 -4.05 -1.30 13.48
C ILE A 79 -3.42 -2.56 12.85
N LEU A 80 -2.55 -2.38 11.85
CA LEU A 80 -1.91 -3.49 11.14
C LEU A 80 -1.03 -4.34 12.06
N GLU A 81 -0.19 -3.70 12.87
CA GLU A 81 0.68 -4.39 13.82
C GLU A 81 -0.13 -5.19 14.85
N ARG A 82 -1.16 -4.57 15.44
CA ARG A 82 -2.03 -5.23 16.42
C ARG A 82 -2.78 -6.41 15.82
N LEU A 83 -3.32 -6.27 14.61
CA LEU A 83 -4.00 -7.36 13.91
C LEU A 83 -3.02 -8.49 13.55
N PHE A 84 -1.87 -8.16 12.97
CA PHE A 84 -0.86 -9.14 12.57
C PHE A 84 -0.37 -9.97 13.76
N THR A 85 0.05 -9.30 14.84
CA THR A 85 0.54 -9.97 16.06
C THR A 85 -0.55 -10.75 16.80
N THR A 86 -1.81 -10.41 16.57
CA THR A 86 -2.95 -11.15 17.14
C THR A 86 -3.27 -12.41 16.33
N PHE A 87 -3.06 -12.37 15.01
CA PHE A 87 -3.21 -13.52 14.12
C PHE A 87 -2.02 -14.47 14.22
N LEU A 88 -0.79 -13.94 14.26
CA LEU A 88 0.45 -14.70 14.22
C LEU A 88 1.44 -14.18 15.26
N GLN A 89 1.81 -15.04 16.20
CA GLN A 89 2.77 -14.75 17.26
C GLN A 89 4.06 -15.55 17.05
N GLY A 90 5.19 -15.01 17.51
CA GLY A 90 6.49 -15.67 17.39
C GLY A 90 7.21 -15.34 16.08
N GLY A 91 8.00 -16.27 15.57
CA GLY A 91 8.83 -16.07 14.37
C GLY A 91 9.29 -17.38 13.72
N LEU A 92 10.25 -17.28 12.80
CA LEU A 92 10.75 -18.39 11.96
C LEU A 92 11.07 -19.70 12.71
N LYS A 93 11.55 -19.63 13.95
CA LYS A 93 11.93 -20.82 14.74
C LYS A 93 10.74 -21.49 15.44
N ALA A 94 9.76 -20.69 15.85
CA ALA A 94 8.59 -21.13 16.58
C ALA A 94 7.54 -20.02 16.50
N PHE A 95 6.34 -20.37 16.07
CA PHE A 95 5.23 -19.44 15.97
C PHE A 95 3.92 -20.10 16.39
N THR A 96 2.90 -19.27 16.58
CA THR A 96 1.56 -19.70 16.92
C THR A 96 0.57 -18.90 16.09
N LEU A 97 -0.25 -19.61 15.32
CA LEU A 97 -1.34 -19.05 14.55
C LEU A 97 -2.62 -19.10 15.38
N ASN A 98 -3.27 -17.95 15.58
CA ASN A 98 -4.58 -17.89 16.22
C ASN A 98 -5.71 -18.16 15.21
N ALA A 99 -5.80 -19.39 14.71
CA ALA A 99 -6.71 -19.79 13.65
C ALA A 99 -8.20 -19.51 13.96
N LYS A 100 -8.58 -19.48 15.24
CA LYS A 100 -9.96 -19.33 15.71
C LYS A 100 -10.54 -17.94 15.42
N ILE A 101 -9.72 -16.90 15.49
CA ILE A 101 -10.15 -15.52 15.30
C ILE A 101 -9.93 -15.01 13.87
N LEU A 102 -9.30 -15.83 13.01
CA LEU A 102 -9.07 -15.45 11.63
C LEU A 102 -10.40 -15.30 10.86
N PRO A 103 -10.49 -14.37 9.91
CA PRO A 103 -11.59 -14.33 8.97
C PRO A 103 -11.69 -15.63 8.16
N ASN A 104 -12.92 -16.07 7.83
CA ASN A 104 -13.16 -17.32 7.07
C ASN A 104 -12.37 -17.36 5.77
N VAL A 105 -12.33 -16.25 5.03
CA VAL A 105 -11.59 -16.17 3.75
C VAL A 105 -10.11 -16.50 3.95
N LEU A 106 -9.50 -16.00 5.02
CA LEU A 106 -8.10 -16.29 5.34
C LEU A 106 -7.93 -17.75 5.78
N ARG A 107 -8.84 -18.29 6.60
CA ARG A 107 -8.82 -19.72 6.99
C ARG A 107 -8.87 -20.64 5.78
N GLU A 108 -9.76 -20.39 4.82
CA GLU A 108 -9.86 -21.20 3.61
C GLU A 108 -8.58 -21.14 2.78
N LYS A 109 -7.98 -19.96 2.61
CA LYS A 109 -6.70 -19.82 1.91
C LYS A 109 -5.57 -20.59 2.61
N LEU A 110 -5.54 -20.59 3.95
CA LEU A 110 -4.52 -21.27 4.74
C LEU A 110 -4.57 -22.80 4.65
N LYS A 111 -5.71 -23.41 4.29
CA LYS A 111 -5.82 -24.87 4.09
C LYS A 111 -4.95 -25.41 2.96
N HIS A 112 -4.47 -24.54 2.08
CA HIS A 112 -3.69 -24.89 0.90
C HIS A 112 -2.19 -24.71 1.09
N ILE A 113 -1.73 -24.38 2.30
CA ILE A 113 -0.31 -24.22 2.61
C ILE A 113 0.07 -25.11 3.79
N ASP A 114 1.37 -25.38 3.95
CA ASP A 114 1.90 -26.05 5.14
C ASP A 114 1.74 -25.12 6.35
N GLU A 115 1.00 -25.57 7.36
CA GLU A 115 0.75 -24.82 8.59
C GLU A 115 2.00 -24.61 9.43
N ASN A 116 3.09 -25.37 9.17
CA ASN A 116 4.38 -25.22 9.83
C ASN A 116 5.33 -24.28 9.08
N ASP A 117 4.98 -23.86 7.86
CA ASP A 117 5.76 -22.88 7.11
C ASP A 117 5.39 -21.46 7.56
N TYR A 118 6.17 -20.93 8.50
CA TYR A 118 6.03 -19.56 8.99
C TYR A 118 5.98 -18.53 7.86
N VAL A 119 6.83 -18.67 6.83
CA VAL A 119 6.95 -17.67 5.76
C VAL A 119 5.71 -17.69 4.89
N ALA A 120 5.22 -18.88 4.53
CA ALA A 120 3.98 -19.02 3.79
C ALA A 120 2.79 -18.47 4.57
N VAL A 121 2.65 -18.83 5.86
CA VAL A 121 1.57 -18.35 6.74
C VAL A 121 1.61 -16.83 6.89
N ALA A 122 2.77 -16.26 7.22
CA ALA A 122 2.94 -14.82 7.35
C ALA A 122 2.62 -14.08 6.04
N ARG A 123 3.03 -14.63 4.90
CA ARG A 123 2.71 -14.08 3.58
C ARG A 123 1.20 -14.05 3.34
N MET A 124 0.49 -15.13 3.63
CA MET A 124 -0.96 -15.20 3.44
C MET A 124 -1.70 -14.17 4.31
N ILE A 125 -1.22 -13.92 5.53
CA ILE A 125 -1.76 -12.87 6.39
C ILE A 125 -1.49 -11.47 5.80
N CYS A 126 -0.28 -11.22 5.31
CA CYS A 126 0.06 -9.97 4.63
C CYS A 126 -0.82 -9.73 3.40
N ASP A 127 -1.00 -10.75 2.56
CA ASP A 127 -1.82 -10.66 1.35
C ASP A 127 -3.28 -10.37 1.73
N TYR A 128 -3.81 -11.02 2.78
CA TYR A 128 -5.14 -10.70 3.30
C TYR A 128 -5.25 -9.25 3.78
N PHE A 129 -4.23 -8.69 4.44
CA PHE A 129 -4.25 -7.28 4.84
C PHE A 129 -4.11 -6.31 3.67
N SER A 130 -3.31 -6.63 2.66
CA SER A 130 -3.20 -5.84 1.43
C SER A 130 -4.49 -5.81 0.61
N GLU A 131 -5.36 -6.81 0.77
CA GLU A 131 -6.71 -6.84 0.18
C GLU A 131 -7.72 -5.96 0.94
N GLN A 132 -7.40 -5.49 2.16
CA GLN A 132 -8.33 -4.67 2.94
C GLN A 132 -8.34 -3.21 2.49
N THR A 133 -9.50 -2.57 2.63
CA THR A 133 -9.67 -1.14 2.37
C THR A 133 -9.56 -0.34 3.66
N ASP A 134 -9.39 0.98 3.52
CA ASP A 134 -9.42 1.93 4.63
C ASP A 134 -10.73 1.88 5.45
N ILE A 135 -11.79 1.29 4.87
CA ILE A 135 -13.06 1.06 5.57
C ILE A 135 -13.09 -0.32 6.25
N SER A 136 -12.60 -1.37 5.59
CA SER A 136 -12.72 -2.73 6.14
C SER A 136 -11.70 -3.01 7.25
N LEU A 137 -10.47 -2.51 7.11
CA LEU A 137 -9.40 -2.80 8.07
C LEU A 137 -9.72 -2.27 9.49
N PRO A 138 -10.19 -1.01 9.68
CA PRO A 138 -10.59 -0.55 11.01
C PRO A 138 -11.80 -1.30 11.57
N LYS A 139 -12.70 -1.82 10.73
CA LYS A 139 -13.84 -2.64 11.20
C LYS A 139 -13.37 -3.98 11.76
N ILE A 140 -12.41 -4.63 11.09
CA ILE A 140 -11.81 -5.88 11.58
C ILE A 140 -11.13 -5.62 12.93
N TYR A 141 -10.35 -4.55 13.02
CA TYR A 141 -9.71 -4.14 14.27
C TYR A 141 -10.73 -3.95 15.40
N LYS A 142 -11.77 -3.13 15.16
CA LYS A 142 -12.76 -2.85 16.20
C LYS A 142 -13.51 -4.10 16.65
N ARG A 143 -13.91 -5.00 15.73
CA ARG A 143 -14.56 -6.28 16.11
C ARG A 143 -13.74 -7.14 17.07
N LEU A 144 -12.41 -7.03 17.04
CA LEU A 144 -11.52 -7.84 17.87
C LEU A 144 -11.12 -7.16 19.17
N PHE A 145 -11.08 -5.83 19.21
CA PHE A 145 -10.48 -5.08 20.32
C PHE A 145 -11.40 -4.05 20.98
N ASP A 146 -12.50 -3.68 20.34
CA ASP A 146 -13.46 -2.70 20.83
C ASP A 146 -14.72 -3.45 21.33
N PRO A 147 -14.89 -3.60 22.65
CA PRO A 147 -16.01 -4.36 23.21
C PRO A 147 -17.37 -3.70 22.95
N ASP A 148 -17.39 -2.39 22.65
CA ASP A 148 -18.60 -1.66 22.32
C ASP A 148 -18.93 -1.76 20.80
N TYR A 149 -18.03 -2.38 20.01
CA TYR A 149 -18.18 -2.50 18.57
C TYR A 149 -18.76 -3.85 18.13
N GLY A 150 -20.05 -3.83 17.78
CA GLY A 150 -20.80 -5.05 17.49
C GLY A 150 -21.24 -5.66 18.81
N THR A 151 -22.51 -5.47 19.14
CA THR A 151 -23.09 -5.92 20.40
C THR A 151 -22.89 -7.44 20.56
N PHE A 152 -22.61 -7.94 21.77
CA PHE A 152 -22.62 -9.40 22.03
C PHE A 152 -23.93 -10.07 21.59
N TYR A 153 -25.02 -9.30 21.50
CA TYR A 153 -26.32 -9.70 20.99
C TYR A 153 -26.36 -9.97 19.47
N ASP A 154 -25.43 -9.43 18.68
CA ASP A 154 -25.36 -9.63 17.22
C ASP A 154 -24.66 -10.93 16.81
N ILE A 155 -24.19 -11.73 17.77
CA ILE A 155 -23.48 -13.01 17.56
C ILE A 155 -24.41 -14.22 17.78
N VAL A 156 -25.71 -14.00 18.00
CA VAL A 156 -26.73 -15.06 18.14
C VAL A 156 -27.40 -15.36 16.81
#